data_AF-A0A2G6GK39-F1
#
_entry.id   AF-A0A2G6GK39-F1
#
_cell.length_a   1.000
_cell.length_b   1.000
_cell.length_c   1.000
_cell.angle_alpha   90.00
_cell.angle_beta   90.00
_cell.angle_gamma   90.00
#
_symmetry.space_group_name_H-M   'P 1'
#
loop_
_entity.id
_entity.type
_entity.pdbx_description
1 polymer ?
#
loop_
_entity_poly.entity_id
_entity_poly.type
_entity_poly.pdbx_seq_one_letter_code
_entity_poly.pdbx_strand_id
1 'polypeptide(L)'
;MSRVLLFSIIPLLLFSYNNAFGINVINSNTYENDCTGADVFSDIYIAGSSTNIYPVDNMRSHVLSFVRNTESEVHIWENSSGILSSGCYNQNNWGRLSNVVPSTYQWVGIIKNFGNDCTVSKVMKTNKSLPSVQFVYKVAYKEEIGFLAGTSSYFYYPSNYNSSTNTWGLSSTPSYLSNQTKRKWGPIKIHANECHKFNFRWCGDGVLDSSDGEMCDPNDPSKTGWGSGGCNPVCRPVEAPTCDNLIVNPNSGEVPLNSDVVCSGTNADYYNIDCGNGTTLNGQ
;
A
#
# COMPACT_ATOMS: atom_id res chain seq x y z
N MET A 1 16.36 -5.60 -32.86
CA MET A 1 15.32 -6.43 -32.22
C MET A 1 14.64 -5.58 -31.15
N SER A 2 13.62 -4.82 -31.55
CA SER A 2 12.89 -3.92 -30.64
C SER A 2 11.82 -4.71 -29.89
N ARG A 3 11.90 -4.72 -28.56
CA ARG A 3 10.81 -5.20 -27.70
C ARG A 3 9.94 -4.01 -27.32
N VAL A 4 8.74 -3.99 -27.89
CA VAL A 4 7.65 -3.10 -27.55
C VAL A 4 7.08 -3.54 -26.20
N LEU A 5 7.16 -2.67 -25.19
CA LEU A 5 6.39 -2.79 -23.95
C LEU A 5 4.92 -2.50 -24.28
N LEU A 6 4.10 -3.55 -24.42
CA LEU A 6 2.65 -3.40 -24.42
C LEU A 6 2.19 -3.08 -23.00
N PHE A 7 2.02 -1.79 -22.72
CA PHE A 7 1.09 -1.36 -21.68
C PHE A 7 -0.31 -1.72 -22.18
N SER A 8 -0.90 -2.77 -21.60
CA SER A 8 -2.32 -3.04 -21.80
C SER A 8 -3.10 -1.95 -21.09
N ILE A 9 -3.42 -0.89 -21.82
CA ILE A 9 -4.42 0.12 -21.45
C ILE A 9 -5.74 -0.63 -21.36
N ILE A 10 -6.11 -1.02 -20.14
CA ILE A 10 -7.44 -1.51 -19.83
C ILE A 10 -8.39 -0.33 -20.12
N PRO A 11 -9.39 -0.47 -20.99
CA PRO A 11 -10.41 0.55 -21.13
C PRO A 11 -11.11 0.66 -19.77
N LEU A 12 -10.85 1.76 -19.08
CA LEU A 12 -11.57 2.20 -17.90
C LEU A 12 -13.01 2.45 -18.37
N LEU A 13 -13.84 1.41 -18.34
CA LEU A 13 -15.28 1.55 -18.46
C LEU A 13 -15.71 2.40 -17.27
N LEU A 14 -15.91 3.69 -17.54
CA LEU A 14 -16.59 4.64 -16.68
C LEU A 14 -18.03 4.15 -16.50
N PHE A 15 -18.22 3.13 -15.66
CA PHE A 15 -19.49 2.91 -15.01
C PHE A 15 -19.65 4.05 -14.01
N SER A 16 -20.49 5.02 -14.36
CA SER A 16 -21.08 5.92 -13.39
C SER A 16 -21.87 5.07 -12.39
N TYR A 17 -21.23 4.65 -11.31
CA TYR A 17 -21.86 3.97 -10.18
C TYR A 17 -22.75 4.96 -9.42
N ASN A 18 -23.90 5.31 -9.99
CA ASN A 18 -24.95 6.09 -9.32
C ASN A 18 -25.74 5.27 -8.30
N ASN A 19 -25.10 4.37 -7.55
CA ASN A 19 -25.71 3.65 -6.44
C ASN A 19 -24.72 3.45 -5.27
N ALA A 20 -23.92 4.47 -4.95
CA ALA A 20 -23.23 4.55 -3.66
C ALA A 20 -24.25 4.89 -2.56
N PHE A 21 -25.13 3.95 -2.22
CA PHE A 21 -25.94 4.07 -1.02
C PHE A 21 -25.01 3.71 0.16
N GLY A 22 -24.66 4.72 0.95
CA GLY A 22 -23.48 4.76 1.83
C GLY A 22 -23.37 3.63 2.84
N ILE A 23 -22.20 3.01 2.87
CA ILE A 23 -21.71 2.20 3.99
C ILE A 23 -21.19 3.17 5.06
N ASN A 24 -21.37 2.91 6.34
CA ASN A 24 -20.86 3.81 7.38
C ASN A 24 -19.34 3.66 7.50
N VAL A 25 -18.60 4.73 7.24
CA VAL A 25 -17.13 4.75 7.39
C VAL A 25 -16.80 5.45 8.70
N ILE A 26 -16.12 4.75 9.58
CA ILE A 26 -15.83 5.20 10.95
C ILE A 26 -14.33 5.29 11.10
N ASN A 27 -13.82 6.46 11.48
CA ASN A 27 -12.44 6.60 11.90
C ASN A 27 -12.34 6.10 13.36
N SER A 28 -11.62 5.00 13.55
CA SER A 28 -11.45 4.34 14.83
C SER A 28 -10.14 4.79 15.49
N ASN A 29 -10.23 5.20 16.74
CA ASN A 29 -9.05 5.49 17.57
C ASN A 29 -8.46 4.22 18.21
N THR A 30 -9.13 3.07 18.08
CA THR A 30 -8.75 1.81 18.71
C THR A 30 -8.47 0.75 17.66
N TYR A 31 -7.32 0.10 17.80
CA TYR A 31 -7.00 -1.11 17.07
C TYR A 31 -7.88 -2.27 17.56
N GLU A 32 -8.51 -2.98 16.63
CA GLU A 32 -9.37 -4.12 16.93
C GLU A 32 -8.52 -5.40 17.03
N ASN A 33 -8.55 -6.04 18.20
CA ASN A 33 -7.84 -7.28 18.45
C ASN A 33 -8.74 -8.51 18.23
N ASP A 34 -10.07 -8.33 18.23
CA ASP A 34 -11.04 -9.41 18.17
C ASP A 34 -11.70 -9.54 16.78
N CYS A 35 -10.94 -10.11 15.85
CA CYS A 35 -11.32 -10.34 14.45
C CYS A 35 -11.74 -11.82 14.25
N THR A 36 -12.85 -12.21 14.87
CA THR A 36 -13.31 -13.62 14.92
C THR A 36 -13.78 -14.20 13.59
N GLY A 37 -14.11 -13.37 12.61
CA GLY A 37 -14.53 -13.82 11.27
C GLY A 37 -13.33 -14.21 10.41
N ALA A 38 -12.37 -13.30 10.27
CA ALA A 38 -11.15 -13.49 9.51
C ALA A 38 -10.12 -12.41 9.87
N ASP A 39 -8.84 -12.78 9.73
CA ASP A 39 -7.71 -11.88 9.90
C ASP A 39 -6.80 -11.97 8.68
N VAL A 40 -6.95 -11.01 7.76
CA VAL A 40 -6.25 -10.95 6.48
C VAL A 40 -5.08 -9.99 6.58
N PHE A 41 -3.90 -10.43 6.15
CA PHE A 41 -2.69 -9.61 6.14
C PHE A 41 -2.25 -9.32 4.70
N SER A 42 -1.79 -8.09 4.47
CA SER A 42 -1.20 -7.68 3.20
C SER A 42 0.05 -6.86 3.44
N ASP A 43 1.19 -7.38 2.98
CA ASP A 43 2.47 -6.70 3.02
C ASP A 43 2.72 -6.04 1.66
N ILE A 44 2.87 -4.71 1.64
CA ILE A 44 2.99 -3.92 0.42
C ILE A 44 4.24 -3.04 0.51
N TYR A 45 5.16 -3.20 -0.43
CA TYR A 45 6.32 -2.32 -0.57
C TYR A 45 5.96 -1.08 -1.41
N ILE A 46 6.29 0.11 -0.91
CA ILE A 46 6.01 1.39 -1.55
C ILE A 46 7.33 2.00 -2.07
N ALA A 47 7.59 1.78 -3.36
CA ALA A 47 8.80 2.29 -4.02
C ALA A 47 8.82 3.84 -4.16
N GLY A 48 7.65 4.50 -4.15
CA GLY A 48 7.47 5.95 -4.31
C GLY A 48 6.88 6.64 -3.08
N SER A 49 6.55 7.92 -3.16
CA SER A 49 5.97 8.67 -2.03
C SER A 49 4.55 8.22 -1.66
N SER A 50 3.79 7.70 -2.62
CA SER A 50 2.45 7.17 -2.39
C SER A 50 2.07 6.04 -3.36
N THR A 51 1.08 5.24 -2.98
CA THR A 51 0.44 4.25 -3.86
C THR A 51 -1.04 4.12 -3.53
N ASN A 52 -1.85 3.64 -4.48
CA ASN A 52 -3.26 3.33 -4.24
C ASN A 52 -3.42 2.00 -3.51
N ILE A 53 -4.40 1.92 -2.62
CA ILE A 53 -4.87 0.65 -2.07
C ILE A 53 -6.35 0.45 -2.39
N TYR A 54 -6.74 -0.81 -2.51
CA TYR A 54 -8.10 -1.21 -2.84
C TYR A 54 -8.65 -2.14 -1.76
N PRO A 55 -8.91 -1.60 -0.55
CA PRO A 55 -9.42 -2.39 0.55
C PRO A 55 -10.78 -3.00 0.18
N VAL A 56 -10.90 -4.30 0.39
CA VAL A 56 -12.07 -5.07 0.01
C VAL A 56 -12.29 -6.21 0.99
N ASP A 57 -13.56 -6.40 1.34
CA ASP A 57 -14.00 -7.50 2.17
C ASP A 57 -14.66 -8.60 1.35
N ASN A 58 -14.56 -9.84 1.82
CA ASN A 58 -15.15 -11.00 1.17
C ASN A 58 -15.99 -11.81 2.16
N MET A 59 -17.16 -12.24 1.73
CA MET A 59 -18.04 -13.08 2.54
C MET A 59 -18.44 -14.33 1.76
N ARG A 60 -18.71 -15.42 2.49
CA ARG A 60 -19.37 -16.63 1.98
C ARG A 60 -20.48 -17.06 2.92
N SER A 61 -21.48 -17.76 2.41
CA SER A 61 -22.61 -18.21 3.21
C SER A 61 -23.18 -19.52 2.69
N HIS A 62 -23.71 -20.34 3.61
CA HIS A 62 -24.44 -21.56 3.29
C HIS A 62 -25.90 -21.28 2.91
N VAL A 63 -26.40 -20.09 3.24
CA VAL A 63 -27.75 -19.64 2.89
C VAL A 63 -27.59 -18.43 1.98
N LEU A 64 -28.51 -18.25 1.04
CA LEU A 64 -28.49 -17.04 0.24
C LEU A 64 -28.67 -15.84 1.18
N SER A 65 -27.75 -14.88 1.11
CA SER A 65 -27.74 -13.72 1.97
C SER A 65 -27.80 -12.45 1.16
N PHE A 66 -28.70 -11.53 1.50
CA PHE A 66 -28.77 -10.19 0.93
C PHE A 66 -27.96 -9.22 1.77
N VAL A 67 -27.02 -8.54 1.15
CA VAL A 67 -26.11 -7.61 1.82
C VAL A 67 -26.81 -6.26 2.04
N ARG A 68 -26.71 -5.74 3.25
CA ARG A 68 -27.35 -4.51 3.73
C ARG A 68 -26.28 -3.42 3.91
N ASN A 69 -26.25 -2.47 2.99
CA ASN A 69 -25.26 -1.39 2.96
C ASN A 69 -25.44 -0.36 4.09
N THR A 70 -26.65 0.14 4.31
CA THR A 70 -26.95 1.22 5.26
C THR A 70 -26.67 0.83 6.71
N GLU A 71 -26.72 -0.47 6.99
CA GLU A 71 -26.45 -1.06 8.29
C GLU A 71 -25.04 -1.66 8.39
N SER A 72 -24.26 -1.63 7.30
CA SER A 72 -22.87 -2.08 7.31
C SER A 72 -21.92 -0.96 7.70
N GLU A 73 -20.78 -1.34 8.28
CA GLU A 73 -19.75 -0.41 8.73
C GLU A 73 -18.36 -0.85 8.28
N VAL A 74 -17.49 0.13 8.05
CA VAL A 74 -16.05 -0.04 7.88
C VAL A 74 -15.37 0.86 8.91
N HIS A 75 -14.69 0.25 9.87
CA HIS A 75 -13.88 0.97 10.84
C HIS A 75 -12.45 1.01 10.33
N ILE A 76 -11.86 2.19 10.28
CA ILE A 76 -10.51 2.42 9.78
C ILE A 76 -9.65 2.88 10.94
N TRP A 77 -8.55 2.18 11.17
CA TRP A 77 -7.56 2.54 12.18
C TRP A 77 -6.18 2.72 11.53
N GLU A 78 -5.47 3.77 11.96
CA GLU A 78 -4.09 4.05 11.57
C GLU A 78 -3.17 3.97 12.78
N ASN A 79 -2.01 3.32 12.62
CA ASN A 79 -0.97 3.27 13.64
C ASN A 79 -0.31 4.65 13.86
N SER A 80 -0.23 5.43 12.79
CA SER A 80 0.23 6.82 12.79
C SER A 80 -0.69 7.64 11.91
N SER A 81 -1.07 8.83 12.34
CA SER A 81 -1.96 9.70 11.57
C SER A 81 -1.34 10.09 10.23
N GLY A 82 -2.13 10.01 9.16
CA GLY A 82 -1.71 10.49 7.84
C GLY A 82 -1.02 9.42 6.97
N ILE A 83 -1.16 8.14 7.31
CA ILE A 83 -0.85 7.04 6.39
C ILE A 83 -1.82 7.10 5.22
N LEU A 84 -3.12 7.21 5.51
CA LEU A 84 -4.21 7.18 4.55
C LEU A 84 -4.62 8.60 4.14
N SER A 85 -4.89 8.77 2.85
CA SER A 85 -5.51 9.99 2.35
C SER A 85 -6.98 10.10 2.76
N SER A 86 -7.54 11.31 2.63
CA SER A 86 -8.97 11.57 2.86
C SER A 86 -9.90 10.73 1.98
N GLY A 87 -9.45 10.28 0.80
CA GLY A 87 -10.21 9.41 -0.09
C GLY A 87 -10.55 8.04 0.50
N CYS A 88 -9.72 7.55 1.45
CA CYS A 88 -10.02 6.34 2.19
C CYS A 88 -11.16 6.52 3.21
N TYR A 89 -11.36 7.74 3.70
CA TYR A 89 -12.39 8.09 4.68
C TYR A 89 -13.69 8.61 4.05
N ASN A 90 -13.65 8.96 2.77
CA ASN A 90 -14.81 9.47 2.07
C ASN A 90 -15.89 8.39 1.92
N GLN A 91 -16.98 8.54 2.64
CA GLN A 91 -18.09 7.59 2.66
C GLN A 91 -18.68 7.31 1.27
N ASN A 92 -18.64 8.28 0.36
CA ASN A 92 -19.15 8.12 -1.01
C ASN A 92 -18.28 7.21 -1.87
N ASN A 93 -17.03 6.99 -1.47
CA ASN A 93 -16.14 6.04 -2.12
C ASN A 93 -16.42 4.60 -1.67
N TRP A 94 -17.11 4.41 -0.54
CA TRP A 94 -17.40 3.07 -0.04
C TRP A 94 -18.77 2.60 -0.49
N GLY A 95 -18.78 1.38 -1.01
CA GLY A 95 -20.01 0.81 -1.51
C GLY A 95 -19.99 -0.69 -1.48
N ARG A 96 -21.17 -1.23 -1.74
CA ARG A 96 -21.37 -2.65 -1.90
C ARG A 96 -21.00 -3.07 -3.31
N LEU A 97 -20.04 -3.98 -3.43
CA LEU A 97 -19.66 -4.62 -4.68
C LEU A 97 -20.69 -5.68 -5.10
N SER A 98 -21.16 -6.52 -4.19
CA SER A 98 -22.14 -7.59 -4.46
C SER A 98 -23.41 -7.41 -3.63
N ASN A 99 -24.61 -7.52 -4.25
CA ASN A 99 -25.85 -7.37 -3.49
C ASN A 99 -26.29 -8.64 -2.75
N VAL A 100 -25.71 -9.78 -3.11
CA VAL A 100 -25.94 -11.08 -2.46
C VAL A 100 -24.67 -11.89 -2.28
N VAL A 101 -24.71 -12.80 -1.32
CA VAL A 101 -23.80 -13.93 -1.17
C VAL A 101 -24.57 -15.20 -1.55
N PRO A 102 -24.18 -15.94 -2.59
CA PRO A 102 -24.89 -17.14 -3.01
C PRO A 102 -24.78 -18.26 -1.96
N SER A 103 -25.77 -19.15 -1.91
CA SER A 103 -25.79 -20.32 -1.01
C SER A 103 -24.83 -21.45 -1.41
N THR A 104 -23.87 -21.16 -2.30
CA THR A 104 -22.89 -22.12 -2.81
C THR A 104 -21.62 -22.18 -1.96
N TYR A 105 -21.57 -21.40 -0.87
CA TYR A 105 -20.39 -21.25 -0.03
C TYR A 105 -19.14 -20.72 -0.77
N GLN A 106 -19.37 -20.05 -1.90
CA GLN A 106 -18.35 -19.37 -2.67
C GLN A 106 -17.99 -18.03 -2.02
N TRP A 107 -16.69 -17.68 -2.05
CA TRP A 107 -16.22 -16.36 -1.65
C TRP A 107 -16.68 -15.29 -2.63
N VAL A 108 -17.20 -14.19 -2.10
CA VAL A 108 -17.74 -13.08 -2.88
C VAL A 108 -17.23 -11.77 -2.30
N GLY A 109 -16.76 -10.85 -3.15
CA GLY A 109 -16.41 -9.51 -2.71
C GLY A 109 -17.65 -8.68 -2.35
N ILE A 110 -17.71 -8.14 -1.13
CA ILE A 110 -18.92 -7.52 -0.57
C ILE A 110 -18.79 -6.01 -0.46
N ILE A 111 -17.81 -5.53 0.29
CA ILE A 111 -17.62 -4.11 0.57
C ILE A 111 -16.28 -3.69 -0.02
N LYS A 112 -16.25 -2.59 -0.76
CA LYS A 112 -15.04 -2.08 -1.40
C LYS A 112 -15.01 -0.55 -1.36
N ASN A 113 -13.80 0.01 -1.30
CA ASN A 113 -13.55 1.40 -1.68
C ASN A 113 -13.37 1.52 -3.22
N PHE A 114 -14.26 2.27 -3.87
CA PHE A 114 -14.29 2.56 -5.30
C PHE A 114 -13.58 3.87 -5.66
N GLY A 115 -13.12 4.64 -4.67
CA GLY A 115 -12.36 5.85 -4.87
C GLY A 115 -11.01 5.54 -5.51
N ASN A 116 -10.60 6.37 -6.46
CA ASN A 116 -9.26 6.33 -7.04
C ASN A 116 -8.25 7.16 -6.22
N ASP A 117 -8.71 7.72 -5.11
CA ASP A 117 -8.00 8.66 -4.25
C ASP A 117 -7.73 8.08 -2.85
N CYS A 118 -8.05 6.80 -2.59
CA CYS A 118 -7.60 6.11 -1.39
C CYS A 118 -6.14 5.68 -1.55
N THR A 119 -5.24 6.59 -1.19
CA THR A 119 -3.80 6.42 -1.29
C THR A 119 -3.18 6.25 0.08
N VAL A 120 -2.04 5.58 0.09
CA VAL A 120 -1.17 5.45 1.27
C VAL A 120 0.08 6.29 1.03
N SER A 121 0.54 6.98 2.06
CA SER A 121 1.76 7.80 2.06
C SER A 121 2.83 7.18 2.96
N LYS A 122 4.10 7.37 2.61
CA LYS A 122 5.21 6.98 3.49
C LYS A 122 5.14 7.80 4.79
N VAL A 123 5.04 7.14 5.94
CA VAL A 123 5.14 7.79 7.26
C VAL A 123 5.81 6.86 8.26
N MET A 124 6.63 7.40 9.16
CA MET A 124 7.31 6.57 10.15
C MET A 124 6.31 5.83 11.06
N LYS A 125 6.45 4.51 11.13
CA LYS A 125 5.66 3.64 12.01
C LYS A 125 6.02 3.90 13.47
N THR A 126 5.02 4.16 14.31
CA THR A 126 5.20 4.48 15.74
C THR A 126 5.28 3.21 16.61
N ASN A 127 4.40 2.22 16.38
CA ASN A 127 4.45 0.93 17.06
C ASN A 127 4.75 -0.21 16.06
N LYS A 128 5.99 -0.71 16.05
CA LYS A 128 6.45 -1.77 15.13
C LYS A 128 5.70 -3.10 15.29
N SER A 129 5.06 -3.37 16.43
CA SER A 129 4.33 -4.62 16.72
C SER A 129 2.89 -4.65 16.19
N LEU A 130 2.36 -3.54 15.70
CA LEU A 130 1.01 -3.44 15.12
C LEU A 130 1.10 -3.24 13.59
N PRO A 131 0.04 -3.50 12.80
CA PRO A 131 0.04 -3.18 11.38
C PRO A 131 0.13 -1.67 11.13
N SER A 132 0.39 -1.25 9.90
CA SER A 132 0.38 0.18 9.53
C SER A 132 -1.06 0.72 9.58
N VAL A 133 -1.99 -0.01 8.97
CA VAL A 133 -3.43 0.32 9.01
C VAL A 133 -4.28 -0.95 9.15
N GLN A 134 -5.49 -0.79 9.68
CA GLN A 134 -6.48 -1.85 9.79
C GLN A 134 -7.84 -1.35 9.29
N PHE A 135 -8.48 -2.16 8.46
CA PHE A 135 -9.89 -2.03 8.10
C PHE A 135 -10.66 -3.14 8.79
N VAL A 136 -11.68 -2.80 9.58
CA VAL A 136 -12.58 -3.77 10.22
C VAL A 136 -13.94 -3.67 9.54
N TYR A 137 -14.38 -4.78 8.98
CA TYR A 137 -15.62 -4.89 8.25
C TYR A 137 -16.71 -5.47 9.15
N LYS A 138 -17.82 -4.74 9.26
CA LYS A 138 -19.04 -5.19 9.91
C LYS A 138 -20.13 -5.24 8.86
N VAL A 139 -20.23 -6.39 8.19
CA VAL A 139 -21.17 -6.59 7.09
C VAL A 139 -22.54 -6.95 7.65
N ALA A 140 -23.52 -6.07 7.46
CA ALA A 140 -24.90 -6.40 7.72
C ALA A 140 -25.49 -7.19 6.55
N TYR A 141 -26.26 -8.24 6.85
CA TYR A 141 -26.92 -9.06 5.85
C TYR A 141 -28.26 -9.61 6.36
N LYS A 142 -29.09 -10.10 5.44
CA LYS A 142 -30.30 -10.86 5.77
C LYS A 142 -30.25 -12.20 5.06
N GLU A 143 -30.53 -13.28 5.77
CA GLU A 143 -30.68 -14.60 5.14
C GLU A 143 -32.06 -14.75 4.53
N GLU A 144 -32.14 -15.52 3.45
CA GLU A 144 -33.42 -15.89 2.87
C GLU A 144 -34.22 -16.80 3.82
N ILE A 145 -35.53 -16.51 3.96
CA ILE A 145 -36.48 -17.28 4.79
C ILE A 145 -37.74 -17.73 4.02
N GLY A 146 -37.84 -17.49 2.72
CA GLY A 146 -38.99 -17.94 1.90
C GLY A 146 -39.19 -17.14 0.63
N PHE A 147 -40.33 -17.35 -0.07
CA PHE A 147 -40.60 -16.77 -1.39
C PHE A 147 -41.96 -16.02 -1.46
N LEU A 148 -41.98 -14.72 -1.81
CA LEU A 148 -43.16 -13.88 -2.16
C LEU A 148 -42.75 -12.68 -3.06
N ALA A 149 -43.65 -12.22 -3.94
CA ALA A 149 -43.38 -11.35 -5.10
C ALA A 149 -42.67 -9.99 -4.86
N GLY A 150 -41.80 -9.59 -5.81
CA GLY A 150 -41.07 -8.31 -5.87
C GLY A 150 -40.44 -8.09 -7.27
N THR A 151 -39.48 -7.15 -7.42
CA THR A 151 -39.03 -6.65 -8.75
C THR A 151 -37.52 -6.41 -8.98
N SER A 152 -36.60 -6.68 -8.03
CA SER A 152 -35.14 -6.40 -8.19
C SER A 152 -34.26 -7.59 -8.66
N SER A 153 -33.19 -7.31 -9.42
CA SER A 153 -32.16 -8.27 -9.86
C SER A 153 -31.05 -8.48 -8.82
N TYR A 154 -30.55 -9.72 -8.71
CA TYR A 154 -29.49 -10.12 -7.76
C TYR A 154 -28.21 -10.51 -8.49
N PHE A 155 -27.08 -9.97 -8.02
CA PHE A 155 -25.76 -10.16 -8.62
C PHE A 155 -24.66 -10.19 -7.56
N TYR A 156 -23.56 -10.86 -7.91
CA TYR A 156 -22.40 -10.98 -7.05
C TYR A 156 -21.12 -11.10 -7.87
N TYR A 157 -19.99 -10.72 -7.28
CA TYR A 157 -18.66 -10.81 -7.86
C TYR A 157 -17.88 -11.94 -7.18
N PRO A 158 -17.74 -13.10 -7.83
CA PRO A 158 -16.92 -14.20 -7.35
C PRO A 158 -15.49 -13.75 -7.01
N SER A 159 -14.98 -14.22 -5.88
CA SER A 159 -13.54 -14.28 -5.63
C SER A 159 -13.00 -15.59 -6.19
N ASN A 160 -11.95 -15.49 -6.99
CA ASN A 160 -11.29 -16.60 -7.66
C ASN A 160 -9.84 -16.65 -7.23
N TYR A 161 -9.35 -17.85 -6.97
CA TYR A 161 -7.93 -18.08 -6.71
C TYR A 161 -7.18 -18.28 -8.02
N ASN A 162 -6.14 -17.49 -8.24
CA ASN A 162 -5.20 -17.64 -9.33
C ASN A 162 -4.01 -18.47 -8.84
N SER A 163 -3.95 -19.73 -9.26
CA SER A 163 -2.88 -20.66 -8.88
C SER A 163 -1.51 -20.28 -9.44
N SER A 164 -1.45 -19.55 -10.55
CA SER A 164 -0.19 -19.13 -11.17
C SER A 164 0.50 -18.02 -10.39
N THR A 165 -0.27 -17.14 -9.75
CA THR A 165 0.24 -16.05 -8.93
C THR A 165 0.09 -16.32 -7.44
N ASN A 166 -0.53 -17.44 -7.06
CA ASN A 166 -0.92 -17.75 -5.68
C ASN A 166 -1.69 -16.59 -5.02
N THR A 167 -2.57 -15.93 -5.78
CA THR A 167 -3.34 -14.77 -5.29
C THR A 167 -4.83 -14.97 -5.45
N TRP A 168 -5.61 -14.42 -4.52
CA TRP A 168 -7.05 -14.28 -4.67
C TRP A 168 -7.36 -12.98 -5.40
N GLY A 169 -8.25 -13.05 -6.38
CA GLY A 169 -8.69 -11.90 -7.17
C GLY A 169 -10.20 -11.94 -7.39
N LEU A 170 -10.80 -10.76 -7.46
CA LEU A 170 -12.21 -10.63 -7.77
C LEU A 170 -12.44 -10.74 -9.28
N SER A 171 -13.50 -11.44 -9.67
CA SER A 171 -13.98 -11.46 -11.05
C SER A 171 -14.25 -10.02 -11.53
N SER A 172 -13.85 -9.71 -12.75
CA SER A 172 -14.17 -8.42 -13.39
C SER A 172 -15.62 -8.36 -13.86
N THR A 173 -16.28 -9.51 -14.04
CA THR A 173 -17.67 -9.63 -14.45
C THR A 173 -18.53 -10.19 -13.31
N PRO A 174 -19.70 -9.57 -13.04
CA PRO A 174 -20.63 -10.11 -12.06
C PRO A 174 -21.27 -11.40 -12.57
N SER A 175 -21.47 -12.33 -11.65
CA SER A 175 -22.41 -13.44 -11.82
C SER A 175 -23.80 -12.99 -11.40
N TYR A 176 -24.80 -13.44 -12.15
CA TYR A 176 -26.20 -13.13 -11.87
C TYR A 176 -26.90 -14.37 -11.35
N LEU A 177 -27.72 -14.18 -10.31
CA LEU A 177 -28.70 -15.20 -9.96
C LEU A 177 -29.92 -14.96 -10.86
N SER A 178 -30.41 -16.03 -11.50
CA SER A 178 -31.61 -16.00 -12.35
C SER A 178 -32.73 -15.25 -11.66
N ASN A 179 -33.50 -14.40 -12.36
CA ASN A 179 -34.54 -13.52 -11.78
C ASN A 179 -35.23 -14.11 -10.52
N GLN A 180 -34.69 -13.76 -9.35
CA GLN A 180 -35.13 -14.27 -8.05
C GLN A 180 -35.97 -13.21 -7.32
N THR A 181 -36.71 -12.40 -8.06
CA THR A 181 -37.38 -11.16 -7.59
C THR A 181 -38.36 -11.34 -6.41
N LYS A 182 -38.47 -12.52 -5.82
CA LYS A 182 -39.52 -12.90 -4.89
C LYS A 182 -38.99 -13.54 -3.60
N ARG A 183 -37.89 -13.08 -3.01
CA ARG A 183 -37.33 -13.65 -1.78
C ARG A 183 -37.79 -12.88 -0.54
N LYS A 184 -38.12 -13.61 0.53
CA LYS A 184 -38.32 -13.09 1.89
C LYS A 184 -36.99 -13.14 2.61
N TRP A 185 -36.70 -12.07 3.34
CA TRP A 185 -35.47 -11.91 4.08
C TRP A 185 -35.78 -11.93 5.58
N GLY A 186 -34.95 -12.63 6.33
CA GLY A 186 -35.01 -12.70 7.78
C GLY A 186 -34.59 -11.39 8.46
N PRO A 187 -34.39 -11.42 9.79
CA PRO A 187 -33.84 -10.29 10.52
C PRO A 187 -32.44 -9.94 10.00
N ILE A 188 -32.02 -8.70 10.27
CA ILE A 188 -30.64 -8.27 10.02
C ILE A 188 -29.72 -9.05 10.95
N LYS A 189 -28.67 -9.61 10.37
CA LYS A 189 -27.53 -10.21 11.06
C LYS A 189 -26.29 -9.40 10.72
N ILE A 190 -25.32 -9.41 11.62
CA ILE A 190 -24.00 -8.85 11.39
C ILE A 190 -23.03 -10.02 11.24
N HIS A 191 -22.24 -10.01 10.17
CA HIS A 191 -21.17 -10.97 9.98
C HIS A 191 -20.15 -10.83 11.11
N ALA A 192 -19.48 -11.91 11.49
CA ALA A 192 -18.38 -11.82 12.46
C ALA A 192 -17.34 -10.82 11.95
N ASN A 193 -16.70 -10.07 12.86
CA ASN A 193 -15.77 -9.02 12.48
C ASN A 193 -14.63 -9.60 11.63
N GLU A 194 -14.44 -9.05 10.43
CA GLU A 194 -13.33 -9.40 9.55
C GLU A 194 -12.37 -8.22 9.48
N CYS A 195 -11.09 -8.50 9.68
CA CYS A 195 -10.05 -7.49 9.69
C CYS A 195 -9.12 -7.67 8.50
N HIS A 196 -8.86 -6.57 7.79
CA HIS A 196 -7.81 -6.50 6.79
C HIS A 196 -6.73 -5.55 7.27
N LYS A 197 -5.57 -6.13 7.59
CA LYS A 197 -4.39 -5.46 8.11
C LYS A 197 -3.37 -5.28 7.00
N PHE A 198 -2.90 -4.04 6.84
CA PHE A 198 -1.85 -3.73 5.88
C PHE A 198 -0.57 -3.36 6.62
N ASN A 199 0.54 -4.01 6.24
CA ASN A 199 1.88 -3.55 6.56
C ASN A 199 2.46 -2.90 5.31
N PHE A 200 2.77 -1.63 5.43
CA PHE A 200 3.45 -0.90 4.38
C PHE A 200 4.94 -0.86 4.71
N ARG A 201 5.76 -1.19 3.71
CA ARG A 201 7.22 -1.22 3.76
C ARG A 201 7.78 -0.19 2.79
N TRP A 202 8.90 0.45 3.10
CA TRP A 202 9.53 1.39 2.19
C TRP A 202 10.96 1.72 2.60
N CYS A 203 11.74 2.15 1.60
CA CYS A 203 13.04 2.73 1.85
C CYS A 203 13.01 3.89 2.85
N GLY A 204 13.71 3.70 3.96
CA GLY A 204 13.79 4.58 5.12
C GLY A 204 12.84 4.21 6.26
N ASP A 205 12.25 3.00 6.29
CA ASP A 205 11.44 2.54 7.43
C ASP A 205 12.27 1.88 8.54
N GLY A 206 13.57 1.71 8.30
CA GLY A 206 14.53 1.14 9.24
C GLY A 206 14.57 -0.38 9.22
N VAL A 207 14.05 -1.01 8.17
CA VAL A 207 14.17 -2.43 7.88
C VAL A 207 14.78 -2.58 6.49
N LEU A 208 15.77 -3.45 6.33
CA LEU A 208 16.34 -3.76 5.02
C LEU A 208 15.43 -4.76 4.29
N ASP A 209 14.68 -4.30 3.29
CA ASP A 209 13.79 -5.12 2.47
C ASP A 209 14.51 -5.66 1.21
N SER A 210 15.50 -6.54 1.40
CA SER A 210 16.29 -7.07 0.28
C SER A 210 15.46 -7.81 -0.78
N SER A 211 14.33 -8.41 -0.41
CA SER A 211 13.39 -9.04 -1.37
C SER A 211 12.76 -8.05 -2.35
N ASP A 212 12.68 -6.79 -1.97
CA ASP A 212 12.05 -5.70 -2.72
C ASP A 212 13.11 -4.80 -3.40
N GLY A 213 14.39 -5.22 -3.34
CA GLY A 213 15.48 -4.64 -4.11
C GLY A 213 16.28 -3.57 -3.38
N GLU A 214 16.01 -3.34 -2.09
CA GLU A 214 16.86 -2.52 -1.22
C GLU A 214 18.22 -3.19 -1.01
N MET A 215 19.28 -2.40 -1.10
CA MET A 215 20.64 -2.86 -0.81
C MET A 215 21.11 -2.42 0.58
N CYS A 216 20.50 -1.37 1.10
CA CYS A 216 20.65 -0.83 2.45
C CYS A 216 19.38 -0.04 2.77
N ASP A 217 19.10 0.23 4.04
CA ASP A 217 18.05 1.19 4.45
C ASP A 217 18.69 2.32 5.28
N PRO A 218 18.43 3.61 4.97
CA PRO A 218 19.09 4.75 5.61
C PRO A 218 18.74 4.92 7.10
N ASN A 219 17.69 4.24 7.60
CA ASN A 219 17.28 4.21 8.99
C ASN A 219 17.50 2.84 9.65
N ASP A 220 18.10 1.85 8.95
CA ASP A 220 18.40 0.53 9.52
C ASP A 220 19.45 0.66 10.63
N PRO A 221 19.11 0.33 11.89
CA PRO A 221 20.03 0.46 13.01
C PRO A 221 21.25 -0.46 12.91
N SER A 222 21.13 -1.58 12.18
CA SER A 222 22.25 -2.50 11.95
C SER A 222 23.22 -2.01 10.87
N LYS A 223 22.81 -1.02 10.06
CA LYS A 223 23.56 -0.48 8.92
C LYS A 223 24.00 -1.56 7.93
N THR A 224 23.18 -2.59 7.75
CA THR A 224 23.51 -3.71 6.88
C THR A 224 23.51 -3.24 5.42
N GLY A 225 24.57 -3.60 4.68
CA GLY A 225 24.70 -3.28 3.26
C GLY A 225 25.01 -1.81 2.94
N TRP A 226 25.29 -0.97 3.95
CA TRP A 226 25.72 0.41 3.75
C TRP A 226 27.11 0.45 3.08
N GLY A 227 27.31 1.44 2.20
CA GLY A 227 28.63 1.76 1.68
C GLY A 227 29.42 2.60 2.68
N SER A 228 30.68 2.91 2.37
CA SER A 228 31.55 3.70 3.25
C SER A 228 31.04 5.13 3.51
N GLY A 229 30.27 5.69 2.58
CA GLY A 229 29.56 6.97 2.69
C GLY A 229 28.12 6.86 3.19
N GLY A 230 27.67 5.64 3.53
CA GLY A 230 26.37 5.36 4.11
C GLY A 230 25.36 4.77 3.13
N CYS A 231 24.08 5.07 3.34
CA CYS A 231 22.97 4.63 2.50
C CYS A 231 22.16 5.84 2.05
N ASN A 232 21.84 5.92 0.75
CA ASN A 232 21.08 7.05 0.22
C ASN A 232 19.55 6.86 0.42
N PRO A 233 18.74 7.92 0.22
CA PRO A 233 17.28 7.85 0.35
C PRO A 233 16.55 6.95 -0.67
N VAL A 234 17.26 6.33 -1.61
CA VAL A 234 16.73 5.34 -2.56
C VAL A 234 17.27 3.93 -2.29
N CYS A 235 17.80 3.72 -1.08
CA CYS A 235 18.21 2.42 -0.54
C CYS A 235 19.31 1.73 -1.34
N ARG A 236 20.29 2.55 -1.74
CA ARG A 236 21.54 2.12 -2.36
C ARG A 236 22.74 2.57 -1.52
N PRO A 237 23.78 1.73 -1.41
CA PRO A 237 25.00 2.11 -0.72
C PRO A 237 25.64 3.32 -1.41
N VAL A 238 26.23 4.19 -0.60
CA VAL A 238 27.02 5.32 -1.05
C VAL A 238 28.47 5.03 -0.68
N GLU A 239 29.38 5.12 -1.65
CA GLU A 239 30.81 5.10 -1.35
C GLU A 239 31.27 6.51 -0.99
N ALA A 240 32.07 6.62 0.08
CA ALA A 240 32.64 7.88 0.51
C ALA A 240 33.65 8.39 -0.53
N PRO A 241 33.77 9.73 -0.68
CA PRO A 241 34.89 10.30 -1.41
C PRO A 241 36.20 9.85 -0.77
N THR A 242 37.19 9.53 -1.58
CA THR A 242 38.56 9.22 -1.14
C THR A 242 39.53 10.18 -1.80
N CYS A 243 40.56 10.58 -1.05
CA CYS A 243 41.68 11.35 -1.61
C CYS A 243 42.71 10.35 -2.14
N ASP A 244 42.86 10.31 -3.47
CA ASP A 244 43.74 9.33 -4.12
C ASP A 244 45.18 9.85 -4.16
N ASN A 245 45.37 11.14 -4.48
CA ASN A 245 46.69 11.75 -4.59
C ASN A 245 46.66 13.28 -4.51
N LEU A 246 47.75 13.86 -4.02
CA LEU A 246 48.03 15.30 -4.06
C LEU A 246 49.42 15.52 -4.66
N ILE A 247 49.48 16.14 -5.84
CA ILE A 247 50.72 16.44 -6.56
C ILE A 247 50.99 17.93 -6.48
N VAL A 248 52.19 18.29 -6.02
CA VAL A 248 52.68 19.68 -5.97
C VAL A 248 53.94 19.77 -6.81
N ASN A 249 53.99 20.71 -7.77
CA ASN A 249 55.15 20.89 -8.62
C ASN A 249 55.42 22.38 -8.97
N PRO A 250 56.62 22.92 -8.73
CA PRO A 250 57.70 22.33 -7.92
C PRO A 250 57.32 22.23 -6.44
N ASN A 251 57.77 21.17 -5.76
CA ASN A 251 57.53 20.97 -4.32
C ASN A 251 58.62 21.57 -3.41
N SER A 252 59.65 22.19 -4.00
CA SER A 252 60.76 22.84 -3.30
C SER A 252 61.43 23.88 -4.20
N GLY A 253 62.05 24.91 -3.60
CA GLY A 253 62.69 26.01 -4.33
C GLY A 253 62.95 27.23 -3.43
N GLU A 254 63.51 28.30 -3.99
CA GLU A 254 63.71 29.57 -3.29
C GLU A 254 62.45 30.43 -3.31
N VAL A 255 62.20 31.17 -2.22
CA VAL A 255 61.05 32.08 -2.11
C VAL A 255 61.31 33.37 -2.90
N PRO A 256 60.37 33.88 -3.71
CA PRO A 256 59.00 33.37 -3.93
C PRO A 256 58.94 32.21 -4.93
N LEU A 257 58.29 31.11 -4.53
CA LEU A 257 58.05 29.93 -5.35
C LEU A 257 56.56 29.85 -5.70
N ASN A 258 56.26 29.75 -6.99
CA ASN A 258 54.92 29.38 -7.46
C ASN A 258 54.90 27.87 -7.73
N SER A 259 53.89 27.20 -7.19
CA SER A 259 53.69 25.77 -7.36
C SER A 259 52.30 25.49 -7.91
N ASP A 260 52.22 24.57 -8.86
CA ASP A 260 50.96 24.00 -9.30
C ASP A 260 50.57 22.88 -8.33
N VAL A 261 49.32 22.89 -7.89
CA VAL A 261 48.75 21.91 -6.97
C VAL A 261 47.61 21.19 -7.67
N VAL A 262 47.75 19.89 -7.86
CA VAL A 262 46.74 19.02 -8.49
C VAL A 262 46.31 17.96 -7.49
N CYS A 263 45.02 17.93 -7.18
CA CYS A 263 44.41 16.92 -6.34
C CYS A 263 43.59 15.95 -7.20
N SER A 264 43.61 14.66 -6.88
CA SER A 264 42.70 13.66 -7.43
C SER A 264 42.03 12.90 -6.31
N GLY A 265 40.72 12.67 -6.45
CA GLY A 265 39.96 11.82 -5.55
C GLY A 265 38.92 11.00 -6.29
N THR A 266 38.62 9.82 -5.76
CA THR A 266 37.55 8.96 -6.26
C THR A 266 36.24 9.33 -5.55
N ASN A 267 35.14 9.43 -6.30
CA ASN A 267 33.82 9.86 -5.80
C ASN A 267 33.82 11.24 -5.12
N ALA A 268 34.73 12.13 -5.51
CA ALA A 268 34.86 13.48 -4.96
C ALA A 268 34.51 14.55 -6.01
N ASP A 269 33.59 15.45 -5.68
CA ASP A 269 33.19 16.57 -6.54
C ASP A 269 33.89 17.90 -6.19
N TYR A 270 34.50 17.97 -5.01
CA TYR A 270 35.18 19.17 -4.49
C TYR A 270 36.31 18.76 -3.55
N TYR A 271 37.35 19.58 -3.49
CA TYR A 271 38.44 19.40 -2.53
C TYR A 271 38.89 20.74 -1.96
N ASN A 272 39.23 20.71 -0.67
CA ASN A 272 39.86 21.82 0.04
C ASN A 272 41.29 21.40 0.38
N ILE A 273 42.26 22.21 -0.01
CA ILE A 273 43.67 21.98 0.27
C ILE A 273 44.10 23.00 1.32
N ASP A 274 44.37 22.53 2.53
CA ASP A 274 44.92 23.36 3.60
C ASP A 274 46.45 23.40 3.48
N CYS A 275 47.01 24.59 3.29
CA CYS A 275 48.45 24.80 3.19
C CYS A 275 49.15 24.86 4.57
N GLY A 276 48.42 24.69 5.68
CA GLY A 276 48.94 24.68 7.05
C GLY A 276 49.34 26.05 7.60
N ASN A 277 49.17 27.11 6.81
CA ASN A 277 49.46 28.50 7.15
C ASN A 277 48.18 29.34 7.35
N GLY A 278 47.02 28.69 7.45
CA GLY A 278 45.71 29.33 7.51
C GLY A 278 45.13 29.75 6.15
N THR A 279 45.82 29.46 5.04
CA THR A 279 45.28 29.61 3.68
C THR A 279 44.73 28.28 3.19
N THR A 280 43.50 28.30 2.67
CA THR A 280 42.87 27.15 2.02
C THR A 280 42.71 27.44 0.54
N LEU A 281 43.20 26.54 -0.31
CA LEU A 281 42.94 26.56 -1.74
C LEU A 281 41.70 25.71 -2.00
N ASN A 282 40.69 26.31 -2.63
CA ASN A 282 39.46 25.62 -3.01
C ASN A 282 39.55 25.24 -4.49
N GLY A 283 39.42 23.95 -4.78
CA GLY A 283 39.25 23.46 -6.14
C GLY A 283 37.83 22.97 -6.37
N GLN A 284 37.31 23.22 -7.57
CA GLN A 284 36.21 22.44 -8.14
C GLN A 284 36.76 21.14 -8.72
#